data_AF-A0AAW2K970-F1
#
_entry.id   AF-A0AAW2K970-F1
#
_cell.length_a   1.000
_cell.length_b   1.000
_cell.length_c   1.000
_cell.angle_alpha   90.00
_cell.angle_beta   90.00
_cell.angle_gamma   90.00
#
_symmetry.space_group_name_H-M   'P 1'
#
loop_
_entity.id
_entity.type
_entity.pdbx_description
1 polymer ?
#
loop_
_entity_poly.entity_id
_entity_poly.type
_entity_poly.pdbx_seq_one_letter_code
_entity_poly.pdbx_strand_id
1 'polypeptide(L)'
;MSQIPNLENAPINLSAIRARAQAEPETILKNVRGDKCLVIDPKLSGSLSLLVQSSELKKHGAELRHLTAEPIQTDRTKVVYLVRAQIDLIKFICSHIHNDTSKGLHREYYLYFVPRRAVVCEKILEEEKVHELLNIGEFPLYMIPLDEDILSFELDLAQKEYLADGDATSLWHIAKAIHNLEFSFGVIPNVRAKGKAATRVADILNRMQAEEPVNTSD
;
A
#
# COMPACT_ATOMS: atom_id res chain seq x y z
N MET A 1 18.51 10.51 5.64
CA MET A 1 17.49 9.73 6.37
C MET A 1 16.34 10.68 6.61
N SER A 2 15.13 10.35 6.17
CA SER A 2 13.91 11.10 6.50
C SER A 2 13.70 11.03 8.01
N GLN A 3 13.58 12.18 8.67
CA GLN A 3 13.29 12.23 10.10
C GLN A 3 11.80 11.90 10.29
N ILE A 4 11.49 10.97 11.18
CA ILE A 4 10.10 10.66 11.53
C ILE A 4 9.52 11.90 12.23
N PRO A 5 8.39 12.47 11.76
CA PRO A 5 7.85 13.71 12.29
C PRO A 5 7.36 13.54 13.74
N ASN A 6 7.52 14.55 14.58
CA ASN A 6 6.87 14.57 15.88
C ASN A 6 5.35 14.77 15.68
N LEU A 7 4.50 14.06 16.42
CA LEU A 7 3.04 14.16 16.32
C LEU A 7 2.38 14.50 17.67
N GLU A 8 3.17 14.89 18.67
CA GLU A 8 2.70 15.11 20.05
C GLU A 8 1.71 16.27 20.18
N ASN A 9 1.86 17.35 19.39
CA ASN A 9 0.94 18.49 19.46
C ASN A 9 -0.22 18.40 18.45
N ALA A 10 -0.42 17.24 17.81
CA ALA A 10 -1.50 17.06 16.86
C ALA A 10 -2.88 17.20 17.55
N PRO A 11 -3.86 17.85 16.92
CA PRO A 11 -5.20 18.07 17.51
C PRO A 11 -6.01 16.77 17.63
N ILE A 12 -5.64 15.75 16.87
CA ILE A 12 -6.16 14.38 16.94
C ILE A 12 -4.99 13.41 17.10
N ASN A 13 -5.26 12.20 17.59
CA ASN A 13 -4.20 11.23 17.86
C ASN A 13 -3.62 10.61 16.56
N LEU A 14 -2.82 11.39 15.84
CA LEU A 14 -2.11 10.96 14.63
C LEU A 14 -1.04 9.91 14.93
N SER A 15 -0.53 9.87 16.18
CA SER A 15 0.41 8.83 16.61
C SER A 15 -0.21 7.43 16.54
N ALA A 16 -1.50 7.28 16.87
CA ALA A 16 -2.22 6.01 16.75
C ALA A 16 -2.43 5.58 15.29
N ILE A 17 -2.69 6.53 14.38
CA ILE A 17 -2.78 6.26 12.93
C ILE A 17 -1.44 5.72 12.43
N ARG A 18 -0.34 6.38 12.78
CA ARG A 18 1.00 5.95 12.40
C ARG A 18 1.34 4.59 12.98
N ALA A 19 1.07 4.36 14.27
CA ALA A 19 1.33 3.07 14.91
C ALA A 19 0.59 1.92 14.20
N ARG A 20 -0.67 2.14 13.80
CA ARG A 20 -1.43 1.17 12.99
C ARG A 20 -0.77 0.93 11.63
N ALA A 21 -0.38 1.99 10.93
CA ALA A 21 0.32 1.88 9.64
C ALA A 21 1.70 1.19 9.75
N GLN A 22 2.37 1.28 10.90
CA GLN A 22 3.64 0.59 11.19
C GLN A 22 3.46 -0.89 11.55
N ALA A 23 2.36 -1.25 12.21
CA ALA A 23 2.08 -2.63 12.62
C ALA A 23 1.86 -3.57 11.42
N GLU A 24 1.29 -3.07 10.32
CA GLU A 24 1.00 -3.85 9.11
C GLU A 24 2.25 -4.40 8.42
N PRO A 25 3.25 -3.58 8.00
CA PRO A 25 4.47 -4.09 7.37
C PRO A 25 5.26 -4.99 8.33
N GLU A 26 5.25 -4.71 9.64
CA GLU A 26 5.83 -5.65 10.61
C GLU A 26 5.14 -7.01 10.60
N THR A 27 3.81 -7.03 10.52
CA THR A 27 3.00 -8.26 10.49
C THR A 27 3.30 -9.04 9.21
N ILE A 28 3.35 -8.37 8.07
CA ILE A 28 3.76 -8.96 6.78
C ILE A 28 5.15 -9.61 6.91
N LEU A 29 6.12 -8.89 7.48
CA LEU A 29 7.48 -9.40 7.65
C LEU A 29 7.57 -10.54 8.66
N LYS A 30 6.74 -10.56 9.71
CA LYS A 30 6.67 -11.64 10.71
C LYS A 30 6.02 -12.91 10.14
N ASN A 31 5.00 -12.76 9.29
CA ASN A 31 4.30 -13.88 8.65
C ASN A 31 5.23 -14.68 7.72
N VAL A 32 6.13 -14.00 7.01
CA VAL A 32 7.15 -14.65 6.18
C VAL A 32 8.35 -15.01 7.06
N ARG A 33 8.41 -16.25 7.57
CA ARG A 33 9.51 -16.68 8.45
C ARG A 33 10.84 -16.88 7.71
N GLY A 34 11.95 -16.54 8.37
CA GLY A 34 13.30 -16.72 7.85
C GLY A 34 13.81 -15.56 7.01
N ASP A 35 14.97 -15.75 6.39
CA ASP A 35 15.65 -14.76 5.56
C ASP A 35 14.89 -14.52 4.24
N LYS A 36 14.66 -13.26 3.89
CA LYS A 36 13.83 -12.88 2.75
C LYS A 36 14.38 -11.67 2.00
N CYS A 37 14.05 -11.57 0.72
CA CYS A 37 14.27 -10.37 -0.08
C CYS A 37 12.95 -9.59 -0.15
N LEU A 38 12.95 -8.36 0.37
CA LEU A 38 11.83 -7.43 0.25
C LEU A 38 12.05 -6.55 -0.98
N VAL A 39 11.18 -6.70 -1.97
CA VAL A 39 11.24 -5.99 -3.24
C VAL A 39 10.11 -4.96 -3.28
N ILE A 40 10.45 -3.68 -3.24
CA ILE A 40 9.47 -2.60 -3.16
C ILE A 40 9.38 -1.83 -4.48
N ASP A 41 8.18 -1.39 -4.82
CA ASP A 41 7.98 -0.35 -5.83
C ASP A 41 8.78 0.92 -5.42
N PRO A 42 9.67 1.45 -6.28
CA PRO A 42 10.44 2.66 -5.99
C PRO A 42 9.58 3.84 -5.51
N LYS A 43 8.36 3.98 -6.02
CA LYS A 43 7.44 5.06 -5.64
C LYS A 43 6.91 4.95 -4.22
N LEU A 44 6.90 3.76 -3.63
CA LEU A 44 6.50 3.56 -2.24
C LEU A 44 7.65 3.80 -1.26
N SER A 45 8.89 3.90 -1.72
CA SER A 45 10.07 3.95 -0.84
C SER A 45 10.07 5.15 0.11
N GLY A 46 9.59 6.31 -0.35
CA GLY A 46 9.49 7.52 0.48
C GLY A 46 8.51 7.31 1.61
N SER A 47 7.28 6.92 1.28
CA SER A 47 6.19 6.66 2.22
C SER A 47 6.54 5.55 3.22
N LEU A 48 7.16 4.46 2.76
CA LEU A 48 7.59 3.35 3.61
C LEU A 48 8.71 3.75 4.58
N SER A 49 9.60 4.68 4.19
CA SER A 49 10.69 5.14 5.09
C SER A 49 10.17 5.85 6.34
N LEU A 50 8.96 6.41 6.27
CA LEU A 50 8.28 7.05 7.42
C LEU A 50 7.63 6.03 8.36
N LEU A 51 7.44 4.79 7.90
CA LEU A 51 6.81 3.72 8.65
C LEU A 51 7.84 2.74 9.21
N VAL A 52 8.76 2.26 8.38
CA VAL A 52 9.72 1.22 8.72
C VAL A 52 11.14 1.66 8.38
N GLN A 53 12.00 1.68 9.39
CA GLN A 53 13.42 1.98 9.20
C GLN A 53 14.18 0.75 8.68
N SER A 54 15.31 0.98 8.01
CA SER A 54 16.14 -0.10 7.46
C SER A 54 16.69 -1.05 8.54
N SER A 55 16.86 -0.58 9.79
CA SER A 55 17.27 -1.40 10.93
C SER A 55 16.22 -2.47 11.28
N GLU A 56 14.94 -2.10 11.25
CA GLU A 56 13.80 -2.96 11.55
C GLU A 56 13.64 -4.05 10.48
N LEU A 57 13.84 -3.69 9.22
CA LEU A 57 13.89 -4.67 8.11
C LEU A 57 14.99 -5.71 8.36
N LYS A 58 16.21 -5.27 8.73
CA LYS A 58 17.33 -6.17 9.02
C LYS A 58 17.05 -7.08 10.21
N LYS A 59 16.40 -6.59 11.28
CA LYS A 59 15.97 -7.41 12.43
C LYS A 59 15.06 -8.57 12.00
N HIS A 60 14.29 -8.38 10.93
CA HIS A 60 13.38 -9.39 10.38
C HIS A 60 14.01 -10.21 9.23
N GLY A 61 15.32 -10.14 9.04
CA GLY A 61 16.06 -10.88 8.00
C GLY A 61 15.72 -10.42 6.57
N ALA A 62 15.23 -9.19 6.40
CA ALA A 62 14.79 -8.66 5.12
C ALA A 62 15.89 -7.84 4.44
N GLU A 63 16.33 -8.30 3.27
CA GLU A 63 17.17 -7.54 2.35
C GLU A 63 16.28 -6.67 1.46
N LEU A 64 16.44 -5.34 1.53
CA LEU A 64 15.65 -4.41 0.74
C LEU A 64 16.20 -4.24 -0.68
N ARG A 65 15.34 -4.39 -1.68
CA ARG A 65 15.62 -4.11 -3.09
C ARG A 65 14.46 -3.35 -3.73
N HIS A 66 14.75 -2.65 -4.82
CA HIS A 66 13.74 -1.98 -5.63
C HIS A 66 13.28 -2.87 -6.78
N LEU A 67 11.99 -2.84 -7.10
CA LEU A 67 11.44 -3.48 -8.28
C LEU A 67 11.95 -2.75 -9.53
N THR A 68 12.52 -3.52 -10.45
CA THR A 68 12.94 -3.05 -11.78
C THR A 68 12.50 -4.07 -12.81
N ALA A 69 12.73 -3.80 -14.09
CA ALA A 69 12.50 -4.78 -15.16
C ALA A 69 13.52 -5.93 -15.16
N GLU A 70 14.68 -5.73 -14.51
CA GLU A 70 15.74 -6.73 -14.45
C GLU A 70 15.48 -7.75 -13.33
N PRO A 71 15.75 -9.06 -13.58
CA PRO A 71 15.54 -10.10 -12.59
C PRO A 71 16.29 -9.85 -11.27
N ILE A 72 15.64 -10.23 -10.16
CA ILE A 72 16.20 -10.02 -8.82
C ILE A 72 17.39 -10.97 -8.58
N GLN A 73 18.56 -10.37 -8.40
CA GLN A 73 19.77 -11.06 -8.00
C GLN A 73 19.86 -11.19 -6.48
N THR A 74 19.27 -12.24 -5.92
CA THR A 74 19.32 -12.52 -4.48
C THR A 74 19.61 -14.00 -4.24
N ASP A 75 20.23 -14.34 -3.12
CA ASP A 75 20.41 -15.71 -2.65
C ASP A 75 19.23 -16.20 -1.78
N ARG A 76 18.30 -15.30 -1.45
CA ARG A 76 17.15 -15.57 -0.59
C ARG A 76 16.15 -16.47 -1.29
N THR A 77 15.68 -17.50 -0.58
CA THR A 77 14.64 -18.42 -1.07
C THR A 77 13.23 -17.83 -1.00
N LYS A 78 13.06 -16.73 -0.27
CA LYS A 78 11.77 -16.04 -0.09
C LYS A 78 11.84 -14.64 -0.66
N VAL A 79 10.87 -14.30 -1.50
CA VAL A 79 10.77 -12.99 -2.14
C VAL A 79 9.41 -12.39 -1.82
N VAL A 80 9.42 -11.20 -1.22
CA VAL A 80 8.22 -10.46 -0.83
C VAL A 80 8.15 -9.20 -1.68
N TYR A 81 7.18 -9.14 -2.58
CA TYR A 81 6.88 -7.97 -3.39
C TYR A 81 5.90 -7.05 -2.66
N LEU A 82 6.21 -5.76 -2.62
CA LEU A 82 5.32 -4.72 -2.08
C LEU A 82 5.14 -3.64 -3.15
N VAL A 83 3.98 -3.64 -3.81
CA VAL A 83 3.77 -2.84 -5.04
C VAL A 83 2.38 -2.21 -5.07
N ARG A 84 2.27 -1.10 -5.81
CA ARG A 84 0.96 -0.57 -6.21
C ARG A 84 0.31 -1.48 -7.23
N ALA A 85 -1.02 -1.47 -7.31
CA ALA A 85 -1.78 -2.26 -8.29
C ALA A 85 -1.68 -1.68 -9.71
N GLN A 86 -0.49 -1.74 -10.31
CA GLN A 86 -0.19 -1.25 -11.65
C GLN A 86 0.24 -2.40 -12.56
N ILE A 87 -0.31 -2.42 -13.78
CA ILE A 87 -0.09 -3.48 -14.78
C ILE A 87 1.40 -3.69 -15.06
N ASP A 88 2.17 -2.61 -15.22
CA ASP A 88 3.58 -2.69 -15.57
C ASP A 88 4.41 -3.36 -14.46
N LEU A 89 4.09 -3.07 -13.18
CA LEU A 89 4.76 -3.69 -12.04
C LEU A 89 4.46 -5.18 -11.97
N ILE A 90 3.21 -5.58 -12.24
CA ILE A 90 2.82 -6.99 -12.28
C ILE A 90 3.54 -7.73 -13.41
N LYS A 91 3.69 -7.11 -14.58
CA LYS A 91 4.47 -7.70 -15.69
C LYS A 91 5.94 -7.93 -15.30
N PHE A 92 6.57 -7.02 -14.57
CA PHE A 92 7.92 -7.23 -14.05
C PHE A 92 7.98 -8.42 -13.08
N ILE A 93 7.01 -8.53 -12.17
CA ILE A 93 6.93 -9.67 -11.23
C ILE A 93 6.77 -10.99 -11.98
N CYS A 94 5.89 -11.05 -12.99
CA CYS A 94 5.72 -12.24 -13.83
C CYS A 94 7.03 -12.62 -14.52
N SER A 95 7.72 -11.64 -15.13
CA SER A 95 9.03 -11.83 -15.78
C SER A 95 10.07 -12.38 -14.81
N HIS A 96 10.11 -11.88 -13.57
CA HIS A 96 11.05 -12.37 -12.54
C HIS A 96 10.81 -13.84 -12.20
N ILE A 97 9.55 -14.22 -11.96
CA ILE A 97 9.17 -15.59 -11.62
C ILE A 97 9.45 -16.55 -12.79
N HIS A 98 9.15 -16.14 -14.02
CA HIS A 98 9.48 -16.91 -15.22
C HIS A 98 10.98 -17.10 -15.41
N ASN A 99 11.77 -16.04 -15.21
CA ASN A 99 13.23 -16.13 -15.24
C ASN A 99 13.76 -17.11 -14.19
N ASP A 100 13.28 -17.05 -12.95
CA ASP A 100 13.71 -17.95 -11.88
C ASP A 100 13.34 -19.41 -12.20
N THR A 101 12.12 -19.63 -12.70
CA THR A 101 11.64 -20.95 -13.15
C THR A 101 12.49 -21.51 -14.29
N SER A 102 12.87 -20.67 -15.27
CA SER A 102 13.72 -21.08 -16.40
C SER A 102 15.14 -21.50 -15.97
N LYS A 103 15.61 -20.99 -14.83
CA LYS A 103 16.90 -21.31 -14.22
C LYS A 103 16.82 -22.47 -13.22
N GLY A 104 15.63 -23.05 -13.01
CA GLY A 104 15.40 -24.10 -12.01
C GLY A 104 15.49 -23.59 -10.56
N LEU A 105 15.33 -22.29 -10.34
CA LEU A 105 15.31 -21.72 -9.00
C LEU A 105 13.92 -21.88 -8.39
N HIS A 106 13.85 -22.58 -7.26
CA HIS A 106 12.62 -22.73 -6.48
C HIS A 106 12.62 -21.74 -5.32
N ARG A 107 11.67 -20.80 -5.35
CA ARG A 107 11.48 -19.77 -4.33
C ARG A 107 10.02 -19.72 -3.89
N GLU A 108 9.80 -19.24 -2.67
CA GLU A 108 8.47 -18.87 -2.17
C GLU A 108 8.23 -17.39 -2.46
N TYR A 109 7.19 -17.09 -3.24
CA TYR A 109 6.84 -15.72 -3.60
C TYR A 109 5.63 -15.23 -2.81
N TYR A 110 5.71 -13.97 -2.37
CA TYR A 110 4.63 -13.26 -1.70
C TYR A 110 4.42 -11.92 -2.42
N LEU A 111 3.17 -11.53 -2.64
CA LEU A 111 2.80 -10.28 -3.29
C LEU A 111 1.79 -9.52 -2.43
N TYR A 112 2.20 -8.36 -1.94
CA TYR A 112 1.35 -7.45 -1.19
C TYR A 112 1.05 -6.21 -2.02
N PHE A 113 -0.24 -6.00 -2.28
CA PHE A 113 -0.72 -4.81 -2.98
C PHE A 113 -0.90 -3.64 -2.02
N VAL A 114 -0.46 -2.45 -2.44
CA VAL A 114 -0.64 -1.19 -1.70
C VAL A 114 -1.53 -0.23 -2.49
N PRO A 115 -2.67 0.24 -1.94
CA PRO A 115 -3.29 -0.20 -0.69
C PRO A 115 -4.11 -1.49 -0.82
N ARG A 116 -4.53 -1.87 -2.02
CA ARG A 116 -5.44 -3.00 -2.29
C ARG A 116 -5.17 -3.64 -3.64
N ARG A 117 -5.64 -4.87 -3.83
CA ARG A 117 -5.56 -5.56 -5.13
C ARG A 117 -6.59 -5.03 -6.12
N ALA A 118 -6.25 -5.17 -7.39
CA ALA A 118 -7.10 -4.87 -8.52
C ALA A 118 -7.36 -6.13 -9.34
N VAL A 119 -8.61 -6.34 -9.75
CA VAL A 119 -9.03 -7.53 -10.53
C VAL A 119 -8.20 -7.69 -11.81
N VAL A 120 -7.87 -6.58 -12.48
CA VAL A 120 -7.02 -6.61 -13.68
C VAL A 120 -5.62 -7.15 -13.40
N CYS A 121 -5.06 -6.88 -12.22
CA CYS A 121 -3.75 -7.40 -11.83
C CYS A 121 -3.81 -8.90 -11.55
N GLU A 122 -4.85 -9.38 -10.86
CA GLU A 122 -5.08 -10.82 -10.63
C GLU A 122 -5.23 -11.56 -11.96
N LYS A 123 -5.98 -10.99 -12.91
CA LYS A 123 -6.16 -11.57 -14.24
C LYS A 123 -4.85 -11.76 -15.00
N ILE A 124 -3.95 -10.77 -14.96
CA ILE A 124 -2.62 -10.89 -15.59
C ILE A 124 -1.81 -12.02 -14.92
N LEU A 125 -1.84 -12.12 -13.59
CA LEU A 125 -1.13 -13.19 -12.87
C LEU A 125 -1.65 -14.59 -13.25
N GLU A 126 -2.97 -14.73 -13.49
CA GLU A 126 -3.59 -15.96 -13.98
C GLU A 126 -3.16 -16.29 -15.42
N GLU A 127 -3.22 -15.30 -16.33
CA GLU A 127 -2.86 -15.46 -17.73
C GLU A 127 -1.40 -15.83 -17.91
N GLU A 128 -0.52 -15.26 -17.10
CA GLU A 128 0.91 -15.58 -17.01
C GLU A 128 1.19 -16.88 -16.24
N LYS A 129 0.17 -17.55 -15.70
CA LYS A 129 0.28 -18.82 -14.93
C LYS A 129 1.20 -18.72 -13.72
N VAL A 130 1.34 -17.54 -13.13
CA VAL A 130 2.15 -17.30 -11.92
C VAL A 130 1.30 -17.12 -10.66
N HIS A 131 -0.02 -16.95 -10.81
CA HIS A 131 -0.94 -16.71 -9.70
C HIS A 131 -0.83 -17.77 -8.59
N GLU A 132 -0.78 -19.06 -8.95
CA GLU A 132 -0.67 -20.17 -7.99
C GLU A 132 0.69 -20.26 -7.29
N LEU A 133 1.72 -19.61 -7.84
CA LEU A 133 3.06 -19.55 -7.26
C LEU A 133 3.20 -18.45 -6.20
N LEU A 134 2.19 -17.60 -6.07
CA LEU A 134 2.19 -16.40 -5.25
C LEU A 134 1.24 -16.54 -4.05
N ASN A 135 1.74 -16.13 -2.89
CA ASN A 135 0.89 -15.82 -1.74
C ASN A 135 0.49 -14.34 -1.82
N ILE A 136 -0.76 -14.06 -2.18
CA ILE A 136 -1.25 -12.70 -2.41
C ILE A 136 -1.91 -12.13 -1.15
N GLY A 137 -1.55 -10.90 -0.80
CA GLY A 137 -2.12 -10.13 0.30
C GLY A 137 -2.27 -8.65 -0.04
N GLU A 138 -2.79 -7.89 0.91
CA GLU A 138 -2.96 -6.44 0.80
C GLU A 138 -2.28 -5.76 1.98
N PHE A 139 -1.76 -4.55 1.76
CA PHE A 139 -1.28 -3.66 2.80
C PHE A 139 -2.08 -2.34 2.69
N PRO A 140 -3.14 -2.16 3.51
CA PRO A 140 -4.11 -1.05 3.38
C PRO A 140 -3.56 0.30 3.86
N LEU A 141 -2.46 0.75 3.26
CA LEU A 141 -1.85 2.05 3.52
C LEU A 141 -2.52 3.15 2.71
N TYR A 142 -3.55 3.77 3.28
CA TYR A 142 -4.32 4.81 2.61
C TYR A 142 -3.83 6.23 2.89
N MET A 143 -3.23 6.49 4.06
CA MET A 143 -2.74 7.80 4.45
C MET A 143 -1.54 7.68 5.39
N ILE A 144 -0.74 8.74 5.47
CA ILE A 144 0.40 8.85 6.37
C ILE A 144 0.41 10.26 6.99
N PRO A 145 0.59 10.38 8.32
CA PRO A 145 0.88 11.67 8.94
C PRO A 145 2.30 12.12 8.62
N LEU A 146 2.40 13.25 7.90
CA LEU A 146 3.67 13.88 7.55
C LEU A 146 4.09 14.94 8.57
N ASP A 147 3.13 15.49 9.31
CA ASP A 147 3.34 16.46 10.39
C ASP A 147 2.14 16.45 11.37
N GLU A 148 2.19 17.26 12.41
CA GLU A 148 1.17 17.39 13.47
C GLU A 148 -0.22 17.79 12.92
N ASP A 149 -0.25 18.43 11.75
CA ASP A 149 -1.46 18.92 11.07
C ASP A 149 -1.55 18.49 9.59
N ILE A 150 -0.65 17.61 9.14
CA ILE A 150 -0.58 17.17 7.73
C ILE A 150 -0.78 15.66 7.61
N LEU A 151 -1.84 15.27 6.92
CA LEU A 151 -2.07 13.91 6.41
C LEU A 151 -1.90 13.91 4.89
N SER A 152 -1.12 12.96 4.37
CA SER A 152 -0.96 12.75 2.93
C SER A 152 -1.44 11.36 2.52
N PHE A 153 -2.01 11.27 1.32
CA PHE A 153 -2.34 9.99 0.68
C PHE A 153 -1.19 9.45 -0.18
N GLU A 154 -0.16 10.25 -0.45
CA GLU A 154 1.01 9.89 -1.26
C GLU A 154 0.66 9.32 -2.66
N LEU A 155 -0.37 9.91 -3.30
CA LEU A 155 -0.87 9.51 -4.62
C LEU A 155 -0.30 10.39 -5.75
N ASP A 156 1.00 10.31 -6.02
CA ASP A 156 1.74 11.12 -7.00
C ASP A 156 1.06 11.27 -8.38
N LEU A 157 0.40 10.21 -8.85
CA LEU A 157 -0.17 10.15 -10.20
C LEU A 157 -1.66 10.50 -10.25
N ALA A 158 -2.32 10.72 -9.11
CA ALA A 158 -3.77 10.87 -9.02
C ALA A 158 -4.32 11.97 -9.94
N GLN A 159 -3.58 13.09 -10.07
CA GLN A 159 -4.01 14.18 -10.94
C GLN A 159 -4.00 13.78 -12.41
N LYS A 160 -2.93 13.13 -12.88
CA LYS A 160 -2.81 12.68 -14.27
C LYS A 160 -3.84 11.57 -14.55
N GLU A 161 -3.90 10.58 -13.68
CA GLU A 161 -4.81 9.43 -13.78
C GLU A 161 -6.26 9.92 -13.90
N TYR A 162 -6.67 10.85 -13.03
CA TYR A 162 -8.05 11.34 -13.04
C TYR A 162 -8.37 12.29 -14.19
N LEU A 163 -7.49 13.26 -14.47
CA LEU A 163 -7.79 14.33 -15.43
C LEU A 163 -7.49 13.95 -16.87
N ALA A 164 -6.44 13.16 -17.11
CA ALA A 164 -6.00 12.78 -18.45
C ALA A 164 -6.46 11.37 -18.83
N ASP A 165 -6.30 10.41 -17.91
CA ASP A 165 -6.56 8.99 -18.21
C ASP A 165 -8.01 8.58 -17.89
N GLY A 166 -8.76 9.44 -17.18
CA GLY A 166 -10.16 9.19 -16.78
C GLY A 166 -10.31 8.16 -15.66
N ASP A 167 -9.21 7.83 -14.97
CA ASP A 167 -9.17 6.86 -13.89
C ASP A 167 -9.54 7.51 -12.55
N ALA A 168 -10.67 7.08 -11.98
CA ALA A 168 -11.19 7.57 -10.70
C ALA A 168 -10.76 6.73 -9.48
N THR A 169 -9.83 5.79 -9.63
CA THR A 169 -9.37 4.89 -8.55
C THR A 169 -8.85 5.66 -7.33
N SER A 170 -8.08 6.72 -7.56
CA SER A 170 -7.56 7.60 -6.50
C SER A 170 -8.67 8.23 -5.65
N LEU A 171 -9.81 8.59 -6.24
CA LEU A 171 -10.94 9.18 -5.51
C LEU A 171 -11.55 8.19 -4.51
N TRP A 172 -11.61 6.90 -4.87
CA TRP A 172 -12.07 5.86 -3.96
C TRP A 172 -11.08 5.66 -2.81
N HIS A 173 -9.76 5.68 -3.07
CA HIS A 173 -8.75 5.61 -2.01
C HIS A 173 -8.87 6.79 -1.03
N ILE A 174 -9.06 8.00 -1.54
CA ILE A 174 -9.28 9.20 -0.72
C ILE A 174 -10.54 9.04 0.15
N ALA A 175 -11.66 8.58 -0.43
CA ALA A 175 -12.89 8.35 0.33
C ALA A 175 -12.69 7.29 1.42
N LYS A 176 -12.01 6.17 1.13
CA LYS A 176 -11.72 5.13 2.12
C LYS A 176 -10.79 5.64 3.23
N ALA A 177 -9.82 6.49 2.88
CA ALA A 177 -8.96 7.13 3.86
C ALA A 177 -9.77 8.01 4.82
N ILE A 178 -10.64 8.88 4.30
CA ILE A 178 -11.52 9.72 5.13
C ILE A 178 -12.41 8.84 6.01
N HIS A 179 -13.00 7.79 5.46
CA HIS A 179 -13.82 6.86 6.23
C HIS A 179 -13.05 6.16 7.36
N ASN A 180 -11.77 5.81 7.14
CA ASN A 180 -10.90 5.26 8.20
C ASN A 180 -10.61 6.29 9.31
N LEU A 181 -10.55 7.60 8.98
CA LEU A 181 -10.48 8.66 9.99
C LEU A 181 -11.77 8.70 10.80
N GLU A 182 -12.92 8.60 10.15
CA GLU A 182 -14.22 8.59 10.85
C GLU A 182 -14.33 7.41 11.81
N PHE A 183 -13.89 6.21 11.40
CA PHE A 183 -13.82 5.05 12.29
C PHE A 183 -12.89 5.24 13.49
N SER A 184 -11.88 6.11 13.38
CA SER A 184 -10.91 6.34 14.44
C SER A 184 -11.31 7.50 15.38
N PHE A 185 -12.05 8.49 14.88
CA PHE A 185 -12.32 9.74 15.60
C PHE A 185 -13.80 10.16 15.64
N GLY A 186 -14.70 9.37 15.05
CA GLY A 186 -16.12 9.70 14.91
C GLY A 186 -16.46 10.30 13.54
N VAL A 187 -17.75 10.20 13.18
CA VAL A 187 -18.28 10.69 11.89
C VAL A 187 -18.03 12.18 11.73
N ILE A 188 -17.62 12.61 10.54
CA ILE A 188 -17.48 14.04 10.22
C ILE A 188 -18.89 14.63 10.00
N PRO A 189 -19.37 15.54 10.86
CA PRO A 189 -20.77 15.97 10.82
C PRO A 189 -21.10 16.85 9.62
N ASN A 190 -20.10 17.52 9.04
CA ASN A 190 -20.30 18.51 7.98
C ASN A 190 -19.30 18.28 6.84
N VAL A 191 -19.75 17.68 5.74
CA VAL A 191 -18.94 17.50 4.53
C VAL A 191 -19.32 18.58 3.51
N ARG A 192 -18.34 19.39 3.10
CA ARG A 192 -18.51 20.40 2.04
C ARG A 192 -17.53 20.12 0.92
N ALA A 193 -18.04 20.05 -0.31
CA ALA A 193 -17.24 19.72 -1.49
C ALA A 193 -17.34 20.81 -2.57
N LYS A 194 -16.23 21.09 -3.24
CA LYS A 194 -16.18 22.00 -4.39
C LYS A 194 -15.38 21.37 -5.53
N GLY A 195 -16.02 21.22 -6.69
CA GLY A 195 -15.44 20.62 -7.89
C GLY A 195 -15.83 19.15 -8.09
N LYS A 196 -15.72 18.68 -9.33
CA LYS A 196 -16.22 17.34 -9.74
C LYS A 196 -15.59 16.20 -8.94
N ALA A 197 -14.27 16.22 -8.77
CA ALA A 197 -13.55 15.21 -7.99
C ALA A 197 -14.01 15.19 -6.52
N ALA A 198 -14.07 16.37 -5.88
CA ALA A 198 -14.47 16.48 -4.48
C ALA A 198 -15.92 16.02 -4.25
N THR A 199 -16.85 16.40 -5.14
CA THR A 199 -18.24 15.92 -5.08
C THR A 199 -18.29 14.40 -5.21
N ARG A 200 -17.50 13.83 -6.13
CA ARG A 200 -17.43 12.38 -6.31
C ARG A 200 -16.87 11.65 -5.09
N VAL A 201 -15.85 12.20 -4.44
CA VAL A 201 -15.31 11.67 -3.18
C VAL A 201 -16.39 11.68 -2.09
N ALA A 202 -17.13 12.78 -1.96
CA ALA A 202 -18.23 12.87 -0.99
C ALA A 202 -19.35 11.85 -1.27
N ASP A 203 -19.71 11.64 -2.54
CA ASP A 203 -20.69 10.63 -2.93
C ASP A 203 -20.23 9.21 -2.57
N ILE A 204 -18.94 8.90 -2.80
CA ILE A 204 -18.35 7.60 -2.44
C ILE A 204 -18.34 7.42 -0.92
N LEU A 205 -17.95 8.46 -0.16
CA LEU A 205 -17.92 8.44 1.30
C LEU A 205 -19.32 8.18 1.88
N ASN A 206 -20.34 8.90 1.40
CA ASN A 206 -21.74 8.70 1.84
C ASN A 206 -22.21 7.27 1.59
N ARG A 207 -21.82 6.67 0.46
CA ARG A 207 -22.12 5.26 0.16
C ARG A 207 -21.39 4.31 1.10
N MET A 208 -20.10 4.55 1.36
CA MET A 208 -19.33 3.75 2.31
C MET A 208 -19.96 3.78 3.71
N GLN A 209 -20.38 4.96 4.18
CA GLN A 209 -21.07 5.09 5.48
C GLN A 209 -22.42 4.37 5.51
N ALA A 210 -23.15 4.31 4.39
CA ALA A 210 -24.41 3.56 4.31
C ALA A 210 -24.19 2.04 4.31
N GLU A 211 -23.09 1.57 3.71
CA GLU A 211 -22.72 0.16 3.64
C GLU A 211 -22.04 -0.33 4.93
N GLU A 212 -21.20 0.51 5.53
CA GLU A 212 -20.37 0.24 6.71
C GLU A 212 -20.48 1.44 7.68
N PRO A 213 -21.55 1.52 8.50
CA PRO A 213 -21.76 2.66 9.38
C PRO A 213 -20.71 2.73 10.48
N VAL A 214 -20.22 3.94 10.72
CA VAL A 214 -19.34 4.22 11.86
C VAL A 214 -20.19 4.23 13.12
N ASN A 215 -20.12 3.15 13.89
CA ASN A 215 -20.76 3.09 15.19
C ASN A 215 -20.05 4.06 16.13
N THR A 216 -20.70 5.17 16.48
CA THR A 216 -20.29 5.98 17.62
C THR A 216 -20.58 5.16 18.86
N SER A 217 -19.53 4.69 19.54
CA SER A 217 -19.65 4.29 20.94
C SER A 217 -20.03 5.56 21.72
N ASP A 218 -21.29 5.63 22.14
CA ASP A 218 -21.77 6.60 23.14
C ASP A 218 -20.97 6.50 24.45
#